data_AF-A0A958TF60-F1
#
_entry.id   AF-A0A958TF60-F1
#
_cell.length_a   1.000
_cell.length_b   1.000
_cell.length_c   1.000
_cell.angle_alpha   90.00
_cell.angle_beta   90.00
_cell.angle_gamma   90.00
#
_symmetry.space_group_name_H-M   'P 1'
#
loop_
_entity.id
_entity.type
_entity.pdbx_description
1 polymer ?
#
loop_
_entity_poly.entity_id
_entity_poly.type
_entity_poly.pdbx_seq_one_letter_code
_entity_poly.pdbx_strand_id
1 'polypeptide(L)'
;MDDNFLQSTLKSGLFDIGDSDERLKWLQQSVTALVKYLQKNYSQLPRYSLVALDPNISDKEPILNDVEEIVTKYWTALRGKYPDMPRNIHRGVILNALMQIGSEDPVAARIIYLTSSNYYPYTKLGKEKDIIHSLLAELGEIAENHAAEEWSLIEDEPKLNLGSLKINELKFESITLDKGALKPKMLTAIQNAPSGHTAQNHGGNSPWGEHFAENSSQGISDAFNSAFQNLNKSFSASSIEDPINKFFTSFKKSLDENLKSSFASIVAVERRSKLLWWKETLYSPSLKKSYREVSQPILPIVMGSDLNEQVAKITPISVDYLLRDTLLILIEKKGEKIKFKDFFNSLTKDSTKSEVINLLPEINESDGRISVTDFIILFLNDKAKLKDFTERTGIKQDDEISIEDLSVTIFHDLLTKRLSSK
;
A
#
# COMPACT_ATOMS: atom_id res chain seq x y z
N MET A 1 12.56 -8.12 -15.51
CA MET A 1 13.61 -7.17 -15.89
C MET A 1 13.15 -6.53 -17.17
N ASP A 2 12.81 -5.25 -17.16
CA ASP A 2 12.85 -4.49 -18.41
C ASP A 2 14.33 -4.24 -18.74
N ASP A 3 14.96 -5.24 -19.35
CA ASP A 3 16.30 -5.12 -19.97
C ASP A 3 16.37 -3.94 -20.93
N ASN A 4 15.20 -3.43 -21.35
CA ASN A 4 15.03 -2.25 -22.18
C ASN A 4 15.50 -0.94 -21.53
N PHE A 5 15.29 -0.71 -20.23
CA PHE A 5 15.65 0.58 -19.61
C PHE A 5 17.18 0.73 -19.42
N LEU A 6 17.87 -0.35 -19.02
CA LEU A 6 19.34 -0.35 -18.90
C LEU A 6 20.01 -0.16 -20.25
N GLN A 7 19.52 -0.86 -21.28
CA GLN A 7 20.00 -0.67 -22.64
C GLN A 7 19.74 0.76 -23.15
N SER A 8 18.57 1.34 -22.84
CA SER A 8 18.26 2.73 -23.19
C SER A 8 19.17 3.72 -22.45
N THR A 9 19.51 3.43 -21.19
CA THR A 9 20.49 4.20 -20.41
C THR A 9 21.89 4.15 -21.02
N LEU A 10 22.33 2.99 -21.52
CA LEU A 10 23.60 2.87 -22.24
C LEU A 10 23.57 3.64 -23.58
N LYS A 11 22.46 3.54 -24.32
CA LYS A 11 22.27 4.24 -25.61
C LYS A 11 22.21 5.76 -25.47
N SER A 12 21.78 6.30 -24.34
CA SER A 12 21.81 7.76 -24.09
C SER A 12 23.25 8.31 -23.99
N GLY A 13 24.24 7.42 -23.85
CA GLY A 13 25.64 7.78 -23.70
C GLY A 13 25.98 8.32 -22.31
N LEU A 14 25.17 8.00 -21.29
CA LEU A 14 25.45 8.34 -19.89
C LEU A 14 26.83 7.81 -19.47
N PHE A 15 27.08 6.54 -19.76
CA PHE A 15 28.35 5.87 -19.54
C PHE A 15 28.56 4.78 -20.59
N ASP A 16 29.83 4.45 -20.83
CA ASP A 16 30.23 3.38 -21.74
C ASP A 16 30.90 2.25 -20.96
N ILE A 17 30.45 1.03 -21.20
CA ILE A 17 31.02 -0.20 -20.63
C ILE A 17 31.96 -0.92 -21.60
N GLY A 18 32.06 -0.47 -22.86
CA GLY A 18 32.76 -1.13 -23.96
C GLY A 18 32.08 -2.43 -24.41
N ASP A 19 32.69 -3.10 -25.39
CA ASP A 19 32.13 -4.31 -26.01
C ASP A 19 32.36 -5.56 -25.14
N SER A 20 31.58 -5.73 -24.08
CA SER A 20 31.65 -6.92 -23.22
C SER A 20 30.30 -7.25 -22.58
N ASP A 21 29.70 -8.37 -23.00
CA ASP A 21 28.46 -8.90 -22.45
C ASP A 21 28.58 -9.22 -20.94
N GLU A 22 29.77 -9.58 -20.47
CA GLU A 22 30.03 -9.82 -19.05
C GLU A 22 29.83 -8.56 -18.20
N ARG A 23 30.28 -7.39 -18.69
CA ARG A 23 30.11 -6.11 -17.98
C ARG A 23 28.65 -5.72 -17.87
N LEU A 24 27.86 -5.97 -18.92
CA LEU A 24 26.42 -5.75 -18.87
C LEU A 24 25.77 -6.62 -17.79
N LYS A 25 26.15 -7.90 -17.72
CA LYS A 25 25.67 -8.83 -16.69
C LYS A 25 26.06 -8.37 -15.27
N TRP A 26 27.28 -7.89 -15.06
CA TRP A 26 27.70 -7.36 -13.76
C TRP A 26 26.91 -6.11 -13.35
N LEU A 27 26.57 -5.24 -14.30
CA LEU A 27 25.69 -4.10 -14.02
C LEU A 27 24.27 -4.53 -13.66
N GLN A 28 23.67 -5.49 -14.38
CA GLN A 28 22.35 -6.04 -14.02
C GLN A 28 22.36 -6.65 -12.60
N GLN A 29 23.43 -7.34 -12.23
CA GLN A 29 23.61 -7.88 -10.88
C GLN A 29 23.75 -6.77 -9.83
N SER A 30 24.47 -5.70 -10.15
CA SER A 30 24.63 -4.53 -9.29
C SER A 30 23.31 -3.79 -9.07
N VAL A 31 22.53 -3.60 -10.14
CA VAL A 31 21.17 -3.03 -10.09
C VAL A 31 20.28 -3.88 -9.20
N THR A 32 20.25 -5.21 -9.41
CA THR A 32 19.45 -6.14 -8.59
C THR A 32 19.86 -6.07 -7.11
N ALA A 33 21.15 -5.96 -6.82
CA ALA A 33 21.65 -5.83 -5.47
C ALA A 33 21.26 -4.49 -4.83
N LEU A 34 21.31 -3.39 -5.59
CA LEU A 34 20.89 -2.07 -5.13
C LEU A 34 19.37 -2.00 -4.90
N VAL A 35 18.55 -2.61 -5.76
CA VAL A 35 17.09 -2.75 -5.54
C VAL A 35 16.81 -3.43 -4.20
N LYS A 36 17.46 -4.56 -3.92
CA LYS A 36 17.32 -5.28 -2.64
C LYS A 36 17.77 -4.45 -1.44
N TYR A 37 18.78 -3.60 -1.60
CA TYR A 37 19.21 -2.66 -0.57
C TYR A 37 18.14 -1.58 -0.33
N LEU A 38 17.63 -0.94 -1.38
CA LEU A 38 16.64 0.14 -1.28
C LEU A 38 15.28 -0.36 -0.76
N GLN A 39 14.86 -1.57 -1.13
CA GLN A 39 13.66 -2.21 -0.58
C GLN A 39 13.72 -2.37 0.94
N LYS A 40 14.92 -2.54 1.51
CA LYS A 40 15.15 -2.62 2.96
C LYS A 40 15.39 -1.25 3.62
N ASN A 41 15.71 -0.23 2.83
CA ASN A 41 16.13 1.09 3.28
C ASN A 41 15.32 2.18 2.56
N TYR A 42 13.99 2.08 2.67
CA TYR A 42 13.04 2.92 1.92
C TYR A 42 13.24 4.43 2.16
N SER A 43 13.71 4.80 3.36
CA SER A 43 14.09 6.16 3.74
C SER A 43 15.21 6.77 2.88
N GLN A 44 15.97 5.96 2.15
CA GLN A 44 17.06 6.43 1.28
C GLN A 44 16.60 6.76 -0.15
N LEU A 45 15.43 6.29 -0.59
CA LEU A 45 14.92 6.53 -1.95
C LEU A 45 14.96 8.00 -2.38
N PRO A 46 14.61 8.99 -1.54
CA PRO A 46 14.67 10.40 -1.94
C PRO A 46 16.10 10.83 -2.27
N ARG A 47 17.07 10.49 -1.42
CA ARG A 47 18.48 10.89 -1.61
C ARG A 47 19.09 10.22 -2.83
N TYR A 48 18.82 8.93 -3.04
CA TYR A 48 19.26 8.22 -4.24
C TYR A 48 18.63 8.82 -5.50
N SER A 49 17.37 9.27 -5.45
CA SER A 49 16.71 9.97 -6.56
C SER A 49 17.42 11.29 -6.90
N LEU A 50 17.73 12.12 -5.90
CA LEU A 50 18.46 13.38 -6.11
C LEU A 50 19.85 13.16 -6.73
N VAL A 51 20.60 12.17 -6.24
CA VAL A 51 21.94 11.82 -6.77
C VAL A 51 21.86 11.30 -8.21
N ALA A 52 20.86 10.48 -8.52
CA ALA A 52 20.66 9.94 -9.85
C ALA A 52 20.38 11.04 -10.88
N LEU A 53 19.60 12.06 -10.49
CA LEU A 53 19.17 13.14 -11.38
C LEU A 53 20.18 14.27 -11.56
N ASP A 54 21.26 14.35 -10.78
CA ASP A 54 22.26 15.43 -10.87
C ASP A 54 23.45 15.01 -11.75
N PRO A 55 23.58 15.50 -13.00
CA PRO A 55 24.72 15.18 -13.86
C PRO A 55 26.04 15.77 -13.40
N ASN A 56 25.98 16.76 -12.50
CA ASN A 56 27.14 17.48 -11.97
C ASN A 56 27.41 17.12 -10.50
N ILE A 57 26.92 15.96 -10.03
CA ILE A 57 27.14 15.51 -8.67
C ILE A 57 28.64 15.40 -8.35
N SER A 58 29.01 15.79 -7.13
CA SER A 58 30.40 15.75 -6.65
C SER A 58 30.91 14.31 -6.52
N ASP A 59 32.20 14.08 -6.82
CA ASP A 59 32.87 12.80 -6.54
C ASP A 59 32.90 12.43 -5.05
N LYS A 60 32.66 13.41 -4.18
CA LYS A 60 32.62 13.23 -2.72
C LYS A 60 31.22 12.88 -2.19
N GLU A 61 30.21 12.78 -3.06
CA GLU A 61 28.86 12.41 -2.63
C GLU A 61 28.86 11.01 -1.99
N PRO A 62 28.48 10.88 -0.69
CA PRO A 62 28.57 9.61 0.04
C PRO A 62 27.85 8.45 -0.64
N ILE A 63 26.68 8.70 -1.26
CA ILE A 63 25.89 7.67 -1.95
C ILE A 63 26.67 7.02 -3.10
N LEU A 64 27.60 7.74 -3.74
CA LEU A 64 28.42 7.14 -4.80
C LEU A 64 29.37 6.07 -4.25
N ASN A 65 29.85 6.22 -3.01
CA ASN A 65 30.68 5.21 -2.36
C ASN A 65 29.84 3.99 -1.99
N ASP A 66 28.64 4.19 -1.44
CA ASP A 66 27.70 3.09 -1.13
C ASP A 66 27.41 2.23 -2.37
N VAL A 67 27.18 2.88 -3.51
CA VAL A 67 26.93 2.20 -4.78
C VAL A 67 28.18 1.52 -5.31
N GLU A 68 29.36 2.12 -5.15
CA GLU A 68 30.63 1.49 -5.52
C GLU A 68 30.87 0.17 -4.78
N GLU A 69 30.60 0.13 -3.48
CA GLU A 69 30.71 -1.10 -2.68
C GLU A 69 29.78 -2.21 -3.19
N ILE A 70 28.65 -1.85 -3.79
CA ILE A 70 27.74 -2.81 -4.43
C ILE A 70 28.30 -3.24 -5.79
N VAL A 71 28.73 -2.30 -6.63
CA VAL A 71 29.21 -2.58 -7.99
C VAL A 71 30.48 -3.43 -7.97
N THR A 72 31.42 -3.13 -7.08
CA THR A 72 32.72 -3.81 -6.99
C THR A 72 32.63 -5.26 -6.52
N LYS A 73 31.50 -5.70 -5.96
CA LYS A 73 31.22 -7.12 -5.67
C LYS A 73 31.08 -7.96 -6.94
N TYR A 74 30.66 -7.35 -8.05
CA TYR A 74 30.47 -8.03 -9.33
C TYR A 74 31.52 -7.61 -10.36
N TRP A 75 31.91 -6.33 -10.37
CA TRP A 75 32.94 -5.78 -11.25
C TRP A 75 34.19 -5.39 -10.45
N THR A 76 34.97 -6.38 -10.03
CA THR A 76 36.16 -6.18 -9.18
C THR A 76 37.25 -5.31 -9.83
N ALA A 77 37.37 -5.35 -11.16
CA ALA A 77 38.33 -4.55 -11.92
C ALA A 77 37.84 -3.13 -12.27
N LEU A 78 36.72 -2.66 -11.70
CA LEU A 78 36.14 -1.35 -12.03
C LEU A 78 37.17 -0.22 -11.90
N ARG A 79 37.85 -0.14 -10.75
CA ARG A 79 38.88 0.88 -10.49
C ARG A 79 40.16 0.70 -11.30
N GLY A 80 40.40 -0.50 -11.82
CA GLY A 80 41.47 -0.74 -12.79
C GLY A 80 41.19 -0.09 -14.14
N LYS A 81 39.91 -0.01 -14.54
CA LYS A 81 39.47 0.64 -15.80
C LYS A 81 39.18 2.14 -15.62
N TYR A 82 38.63 2.52 -14.47
CA TYR A 82 38.29 3.90 -14.13
C TYR A 82 39.02 4.31 -12.85
N PRO A 83 40.21 4.92 -12.97
CA PRO A 83 40.99 5.33 -11.80
C PRO A 83 40.23 6.34 -10.91
N ASP A 84 39.55 7.30 -11.54
CA ASP A 84 38.70 8.28 -10.87
C ASP A 84 37.30 7.72 -10.57
N MET A 85 36.54 8.39 -9.69
CA MET A 85 35.18 7.99 -9.32
C MET A 85 34.32 7.80 -10.58
N PRO A 86 33.82 6.58 -10.87
CA PRO A 86 33.05 6.33 -12.08
C PRO A 86 31.59 6.80 -11.92
N ARG A 87 31.41 8.11 -11.66
CA ARG A 87 30.13 8.75 -11.31
C ARG A 87 28.98 8.32 -12.20
N ASN A 88 29.19 8.34 -13.52
CA ASN A 88 28.12 8.06 -14.46
C ASN A 88 27.72 6.58 -14.48
N ILE A 89 28.65 5.66 -14.18
CA ILE A 89 28.33 4.23 -14.02
C ILE A 89 27.48 4.07 -12.76
N HIS A 90 27.88 4.67 -11.64
CA HIS A 90 27.11 4.61 -10.40
C HIS A 90 25.73 5.24 -10.54
N ARG A 91 25.62 6.45 -11.13
CA ARG A 91 24.34 7.09 -11.45
C ARG A 91 23.49 6.22 -12.36
N GLY A 92 24.09 5.58 -13.37
CA GLY A 92 23.41 4.62 -14.22
C GLY A 92 22.81 3.44 -13.46
N VAL A 93 23.57 2.85 -12.53
CA VAL A 93 23.09 1.78 -11.65
C VAL A 93 21.96 2.27 -10.75
N ILE A 94 22.07 3.48 -10.18
CA ILE A 94 21.00 4.06 -9.35
C ILE A 94 19.73 4.28 -10.18
N LEU A 95 19.81 4.94 -11.35
CA LEU A 95 18.65 5.19 -12.21
C LEU A 95 17.90 3.90 -12.57
N ASN A 96 18.63 2.85 -12.89
CA ASN A 96 18.05 1.55 -13.22
C ASN A 96 17.44 0.85 -12.00
N ALA A 97 18.05 0.98 -10.83
CA ALA A 97 17.48 0.45 -9.60
C ALA A 97 16.20 1.20 -9.19
N LEU A 98 16.18 2.53 -9.34
CA LEU A 98 15.00 3.37 -9.09
C LEU A 98 13.86 3.05 -10.04
N MET A 99 14.16 2.87 -11.33
CA MET A 99 13.16 2.43 -12.30
C MET A 99 12.58 1.08 -11.90
N GLN A 100 13.43 0.08 -11.66
CA GLN A 100 12.97 -1.26 -11.33
C GLN A 100 12.13 -1.32 -10.04
N ILE A 101 12.57 -0.67 -8.96
CA ILE A 101 11.79 -0.68 -7.71
C ILE A 101 10.48 0.10 -7.86
N GLY A 102 10.48 1.20 -8.61
CA GLY A 102 9.29 2.00 -8.86
C GLY A 102 8.25 1.27 -9.72
N SER A 103 8.68 0.55 -10.76
CA SER A 103 7.76 -0.22 -11.61
C SER A 103 7.14 -1.42 -10.88
N GLU A 104 7.74 -1.91 -9.79
CA GLU A 104 7.24 -3.03 -8.99
C GLU A 104 6.44 -2.58 -7.73
N ASP A 105 6.66 -1.37 -7.24
CA ASP A 105 6.05 -0.85 -6.00
C ASP A 105 5.53 0.59 -6.19
N PRO A 106 4.20 0.79 -6.24
CA PRO A 106 3.59 2.11 -6.43
C PRO A 106 3.97 3.14 -5.35
N VAL A 107 4.32 2.71 -4.14
CA VAL A 107 4.79 3.62 -3.09
C VAL A 107 6.20 4.11 -3.39
N ALA A 108 7.07 3.25 -3.92
CA ALA A 108 8.42 3.62 -4.33
C ALA A 108 8.36 4.56 -5.54
N ALA A 109 7.54 4.22 -6.55
CA ALA A 109 7.28 5.07 -7.71
C ALA A 109 6.93 6.49 -7.30
N ARG A 110 6.01 6.61 -6.33
CA ARG A 110 5.57 7.89 -5.79
C ARG A 110 6.67 8.67 -5.10
N ILE A 111 7.44 8.04 -4.21
CA ILE A 111 8.58 8.70 -3.54
C ILE A 111 9.57 9.24 -4.57
N ILE A 112 9.92 8.41 -5.54
CA ILE A 112 10.88 8.76 -6.59
C ILE A 112 10.34 9.90 -7.45
N TYR A 113 9.09 9.81 -7.90
CA TYR A 113 8.43 10.82 -8.72
C TYR A 113 8.31 12.17 -7.99
N LEU A 114 7.83 12.20 -6.75
CA LEU A 114 7.67 13.45 -5.99
C LEU A 114 9.03 14.12 -5.72
N THR A 115 10.03 13.34 -5.31
CA THR A 115 11.38 13.88 -5.06
C THR A 115 12.01 14.39 -6.35
N SER A 116 11.90 13.61 -7.42
CA SER A 116 12.56 13.91 -8.68
C SER A 116 11.88 15.06 -9.42
N SER A 117 10.55 15.16 -9.39
CA SER A 117 9.80 16.25 -10.01
C SER A 117 10.10 17.61 -9.37
N ASN A 118 10.39 17.65 -8.07
CA ASN A 118 10.86 18.86 -7.39
C ASN A 118 12.23 19.34 -7.89
N TYR A 119 13.13 18.41 -8.24
CA TYR A 119 14.49 18.74 -8.66
C TYR A 119 14.64 18.92 -10.18
N TYR A 120 13.87 18.14 -10.97
CA TYR A 120 13.95 18.06 -12.43
C TYR A 120 13.98 19.42 -13.15
N PRO A 121 13.17 20.44 -12.79
CA PRO A 121 13.20 21.75 -13.44
C PRO A 121 14.56 22.46 -13.41
N TYR A 122 15.41 22.12 -12.45
CA TYR A 122 16.73 22.75 -12.24
C TYR A 122 17.89 21.94 -12.83
N THR A 123 17.60 20.74 -13.34
CA THR A 123 18.62 19.83 -13.87
C THR A 123 19.08 20.23 -15.27
N LYS A 124 20.37 20.01 -15.55
CA LYS A 124 20.98 20.22 -16.88
C LYS A 124 21.31 18.88 -17.53
N LEU A 125 20.27 18.15 -17.93
CA LEU A 125 20.36 16.73 -18.30
C LEU A 125 21.10 16.45 -19.61
N GLY A 126 21.20 17.42 -20.53
CA GLY A 126 21.88 17.22 -21.81
C GLY A 126 21.35 15.99 -22.56
N LYS A 127 22.21 15.00 -22.82
CA LYS A 127 21.86 13.75 -23.51
C LYS A 127 21.00 12.78 -22.68
N GLU A 128 20.96 12.97 -21.36
CA GLU A 128 20.19 12.14 -20.43
C GLU A 128 18.71 12.55 -20.36
N LYS A 129 18.32 13.65 -21.01
CA LYS A 129 16.98 14.23 -20.89
C LYS A 129 15.87 13.21 -21.18
N ASP A 130 16.01 12.45 -22.27
CA ASP A 130 14.96 11.54 -22.70
C ASP A 130 14.81 10.35 -21.74
N ILE A 131 15.93 9.78 -21.26
CA ILE A 131 15.88 8.64 -20.32
C ILE A 131 15.30 9.05 -18.96
N ILE A 132 15.66 10.24 -18.46
CA ILE A 132 15.07 10.78 -17.23
C ILE A 132 13.59 11.11 -17.42
N HIS A 133 13.22 11.69 -18.57
CA HIS A 133 11.82 11.99 -18.86
C HIS A 133 10.96 10.72 -18.91
N SER A 134 11.45 9.65 -19.55
CA SER A 134 10.77 8.35 -19.57
C SER A 134 10.59 7.78 -18.16
N LEU A 135 11.62 7.82 -17.32
CA LEU A 135 11.52 7.39 -15.92
C LEU A 135 10.45 8.18 -15.16
N LEU A 136 10.44 9.51 -15.29
CA LEU A 136 9.47 10.35 -14.57
C LEU A 136 8.04 10.15 -15.09
N ALA A 137 7.86 9.96 -16.39
CA ALA A 137 6.56 9.71 -16.98
C ALA A 137 5.98 8.37 -16.49
N GLU A 138 6.76 7.29 -16.55
CA GLU A 138 6.30 5.96 -16.15
C GLU A 138 6.02 5.89 -14.64
N LEU A 139 6.96 6.33 -13.80
CA LEU A 139 6.76 6.31 -12.36
C LEU A 139 5.67 7.28 -11.90
N GLY A 140 5.52 8.41 -12.61
CA GLY A 140 4.42 9.35 -12.37
C GLY A 140 3.05 8.74 -12.68
N GLU A 141 2.93 8.01 -13.79
CA GLU A 141 1.69 7.31 -14.16
C GLU A 141 1.33 6.22 -13.15
N ILE A 142 2.30 5.41 -12.71
CA ILE A 142 2.08 4.40 -11.67
C ILE A 142 1.63 5.06 -10.36
N ALA A 143 2.31 6.12 -9.95
CA ALA A 143 1.99 6.84 -8.72
C ALA A 143 0.60 7.50 -8.77
N GLU A 144 0.20 8.04 -9.92
CA GLU A 144 -1.10 8.70 -10.11
C GLU A 144 -2.23 7.68 -10.22
N ASN A 145 -2.06 6.57 -10.95
CA ASN A 145 -3.06 5.52 -11.04
C ASN A 145 -3.38 4.94 -9.65
N HIS A 146 -2.35 4.65 -8.85
CA HIS A 146 -2.52 4.20 -7.48
C HIS A 146 -3.23 5.24 -6.60
N ALA A 147 -2.93 6.53 -6.79
CA ALA A 147 -3.61 7.59 -6.06
C ALA A 147 -5.07 7.79 -6.48
N ALA A 148 -5.36 7.67 -7.78
CA ALA A 148 -6.71 7.72 -8.31
C ALA A 148 -7.56 6.57 -7.77
N GLU A 149 -7.00 5.35 -7.67
CA GLU A 149 -7.65 4.21 -7.04
C GLU A 149 -7.96 4.47 -5.56
N GLU A 150 -6.99 4.93 -4.77
CA GLU A 150 -7.20 5.22 -3.34
C GLU A 150 -8.21 6.35 -3.11
N TRP A 151 -8.31 7.29 -4.04
CA TRP A 151 -9.23 8.43 -3.93
C TRP A 151 -10.56 8.22 -4.66
N SER A 152 -10.75 7.10 -5.35
CA SER A 152 -11.95 6.85 -6.14
C SER A 152 -13.22 6.82 -5.27
N LEU A 153 -14.32 7.30 -5.85
CA LEU A 153 -15.66 7.08 -5.30
C LEU A 153 -16.18 5.79 -5.91
N ILE A 154 -16.65 4.87 -5.07
CA ILE A 154 -17.38 3.71 -5.58
C ILE A 154 -18.83 4.17 -5.76
N GLU A 155 -19.21 4.36 -7.03
CA GLU A 155 -20.55 4.82 -7.43
C GLU A 155 -21.58 3.69 -7.45
N ASP A 156 -21.13 2.44 -7.48
CA ASP A 156 -22.02 1.29 -7.49
C ASP A 156 -22.80 1.18 -6.17
N GLU A 157 -24.12 1.12 -6.29
CA GLU A 157 -24.98 0.84 -5.13
C GLU A 157 -24.56 -0.48 -4.49
N PRO A 158 -24.34 -0.51 -3.15
CA PRO A 158 -23.99 -1.74 -2.47
C PRO A 158 -25.10 -2.78 -2.64
N LYS A 159 -24.80 -3.85 -3.36
CA LYS A 159 -25.72 -4.98 -3.60
C LYS A 159 -25.30 -6.16 -2.75
N LEU A 160 -26.17 -6.55 -1.83
CA LEU A 160 -26.02 -7.79 -1.07
C LEU A 160 -26.34 -8.97 -1.98
N ASN A 161 -25.29 -9.64 -2.46
CA ASN A 161 -25.41 -10.86 -3.24
C ASN A 161 -25.62 -12.04 -2.31
N LEU A 162 -26.87 -12.24 -1.88
CA LEU A 162 -27.24 -13.37 -1.04
C LEU A 162 -27.57 -14.58 -1.89
N GLY A 163 -26.82 -15.66 -1.69
CA GLY A 163 -27.24 -16.98 -2.17
C GLY A 163 -28.53 -17.40 -1.47
N SER A 164 -29.40 -18.15 -2.15
CA SER A 164 -30.58 -18.74 -1.51
C SER A 164 -30.16 -19.80 -0.50
N LEU A 165 -30.69 -19.77 0.72
CA LEU A 165 -30.56 -20.89 1.67
C LEU A 165 -31.29 -22.11 1.10
N LYS A 166 -30.53 -23.08 0.60
CA LYS A 166 -31.07 -24.35 0.10
C LYS A 166 -30.82 -25.44 1.14
N ILE A 167 -31.83 -25.72 1.95
CA ILE A 167 -31.86 -26.96 2.74
C ILE A 167 -32.27 -28.05 1.76
N ASN A 168 -31.30 -28.81 1.27
CA ASN A 168 -31.59 -29.96 0.42
C ASN A 168 -32.42 -30.96 1.22
N GLU A 169 -33.38 -31.60 0.55
CA GLU A 169 -34.36 -32.52 1.11
C GLU A 169 -33.78 -33.36 2.24
N LEU A 170 -34.40 -33.27 3.43
CA LEU A 170 -34.11 -34.17 4.54
C LEU A 170 -34.31 -35.59 4.02
N LYS A 171 -33.21 -36.33 3.87
CA LYS A 171 -33.26 -37.70 3.36
C LYS A 171 -33.78 -38.58 4.49
N PHE A 172 -35.07 -38.90 4.43
CA PHE A 172 -35.65 -39.93 5.27
C PHE A 172 -35.28 -41.29 4.68
N GLU A 173 -34.42 -42.04 5.36
CA GLU A 173 -34.23 -43.44 5.00
C GLU A 173 -35.53 -44.21 5.26
N SER A 174 -35.86 -45.16 4.37
CA SER A 174 -37.04 -46.00 4.55
C SER A 174 -36.91 -46.82 5.83
N ILE A 175 -37.85 -46.68 6.75
CA ILE A 175 -37.87 -47.47 7.98
C ILE A 175 -38.26 -48.89 7.64
N THR A 176 -37.31 -49.82 7.70
CA THR A 176 -37.57 -51.25 7.55
C THR A 176 -37.43 -51.95 8.90
N LEU A 177 -38.45 -52.71 9.30
CA LEU A 177 -38.35 -53.63 10.44
C LEU A 177 -37.34 -54.73 10.12
N ASP A 178 -36.40 -54.98 11.02
CA ASP A 178 -35.47 -56.10 10.91
C ASP A 178 -36.22 -57.41 11.13
N LYS A 179 -36.73 -57.96 10.03
CA LYS A 179 -37.43 -59.25 10.03
C LYS A 179 -36.49 -60.39 10.45
N GLY A 180 -35.18 -60.25 10.24
CA GLY A 180 -34.16 -61.22 10.63
C GLY A 180 -33.98 -61.30 12.14
N ALA A 181 -34.07 -60.17 12.84
CA ALA A 181 -34.05 -60.10 14.31
C ALA A 181 -35.41 -60.42 14.94
N LEU A 182 -36.52 -60.01 14.30
CA LEU A 182 -37.87 -60.23 14.81
C LEU A 182 -38.30 -61.71 14.73
N LYS A 183 -37.99 -62.39 13.63
CA LYS A 183 -38.43 -63.77 13.39
C LYS A 183 -37.96 -64.76 14.48
N PRO A 184 -36.69 -64.77 14.91
CA PRO A 184 -36.24 -65.61 16.02
C PRO A 184 -36.99 -65.34 17.32
N LYS A 185 -37.26 -64.07 17.65
CA LYS A 185 -38.02 -63.69 18.87
C LYS A 185 -39.47 -64.18 18.81
N MET A 186 -40.11 -64.10 17.64
CA MET A 186 -41.44 -64.66 17.41
C MET A 186 -41.44 -66.19 17.50
N LEU A 187 -40.40 -66.84 16.96
CA LEU A 187 -40.23 -68.29 17.08
C LEU A 187 -40.02 -68.71 18.54
N THR A 188 -39.26 -67.95 19.33
CA THR A 188 -39.13 -68.16 20.78
C THR A 188 -40.48 -67.99 21.48
N ALA A 189 -41.25 -66.96 21.15
CA ALA A 189 -42.55 -66.71 21.77
C ALA A 189 -43.55 -67.87 21.60
N ILE A 190 -43.47 -68.61 20.49
CA ILE A 190 -44.33 -69.77 20.22
C ILE A 190 -43.74 -71.10 20.70
N GLN A 191 -42.57 -71.12 21.34
CA GLN A 191 -42.00 -72.36 21.87
C GLN A 191 -42.85 -72.95 22.99
N ASN A 192 -42.76 -74.27 23.15
CA ASN A 192 -43.53 -75.03 24.14
C ASN A 192 -43.00 -74.89 25.57
N ALA A 193 -42.02 -74.01 25.80
CA ALA A 193 -41.37 -73.76 27.07
C ALA A 193 -41.59 -72.29 27.49
N PRO A 194 -41.78 -72.00 28.80
CA PRO A 194 -41.96 -72.96 29.88
C PRO A 194 -43.32 -73.67 29.74
N SER A 195 -43.30 -75.01 29.73
CA SER A 195 -44.39 -75.97 29.58
C SER A 195 -45.77 -75.46 29.06
N GLY A 196 -46.12 -75.89 27.84
CA GLY A 196 -47.48 -76.36 27.57
C GLY A 196 -48.23 -75.70 26.42
N HIS A 197 -47.74 -75.82 25.18
CA HIS A 197 -48.63 -75.72 24.01
C HIS A 197 -49.45 -77.02 23.89
N THR A 198 -50.36 -77.25 24.83
CA THR A 198 -51.31 -78.38 24.82
C THR A 198 -52.72 -77.87 24.58
N ALA A 199 -53.60 -78.69 23.98
CA ALA A 199 -54.99 -78.34 23.64
C ALA A 199 -55.80 -77.64 24.75
N GLN A 200 -55.36 -77.73 26.01
CA GLN A 200 -56.03 -77.20 27.20
C GLN A 200 -55.37 -75.95 27.81
N ASN A 201 -54.22 -75.49 27.32
CA ASN A 201 -53.43 -74.38 27.89
C ASN A 201 -53.07 -73.29 26.85
N HIS A 202 -53.95 -73.08 25.87
CA HIS A 202 -53.76 -72.08 24.81
C HIS A 202 -54.51 -70.78 25.11
N GLY A 203 -53.80 -69.65 25.17
CA GLY A 203 -54.38 -68.30 25.21
C GLY A 203 -54.74 -67.77 26.61
N GLY A 204 -55.12 -66.49 26.69
CA GLY A 204 -55.47 -65.80 27.94
C GLY A 204 -54.31 -65.69 28.94
N ASN A 205 -54.61 -65.72 30.24
CA ASN A 205 -53.63 -65.72 31.35
C ASN A 205 -53.05 -67.13 31.62
N SER A 206 -52.97 -67.99 30.61
CA SER A 206 -52.27 -69.26 30.75
C SER A 206 -50.76 -69.02 30.80
N PRO A 207 -49.96 -69.91 31.40
CA PRO A 207 -48.50 -69.77 31.40
C PRO A 207 -47.90 -69.62 29.98
N TRP A 208 -48.49 -70.30 28.99
CA TRP A 208 -48.09 -70.12 27.59
C TRP A 208 -48.56 -68.78 27.01
N GLY A 209 -49.79 -68.34 27.32
CA GLY A 209 -50.32 -67.04 26.90
C GLY A 209 -49.52 -65.86 27.45
N GLU A 210 -49.11 -65.91 28.72
CA GLU A 210 -48.22 -64.94 29.35
C GLU A 210 -46.83 -64.97 28.70
N HIS A 211 -46.24 -66.15 28.51
CA HIS A 211 -44.95 -66.31 27.83
C HIS A 211 -44.98 -65.77 26.39
N PHE A 212 -46.02 -66.09 25.62
CA PHE A 212 -46.19 -65.58 24.26
C PHE A 212 -46.36 -64.06 24.27
N ALA A 213 -47.22 -63.52 25.15
CA ALA A 213 -47.46 -62.08 25.26
C ALA A 213 -46.17 -61.33 25.62
N GLU A 214 -45.42 -61.81 26.61
CA GLU A 214 -44.14 -61.22 27.04
C GLU A 214 -43.10 -61.25 25.92
N ASN A 215 -42.83 -62.42 25.33
CA ASN A 215 -41.77 -62.56 24.32
C ASN A 215 -42.14 -61.91 22.98
N SER A 216 -43.41 -61.95 22.58
CA SER A 216 -43.87 -61.30 21.35
C SER A 216 -43.89 -59.77 21.51
N SER A 217 -44.39 -59.24 22.63
CA SER A 217 -44.36 -57.80 22.89
C SER A 217 -42.93 -57.28 23.02
N GLN A 218 -42.04 -58.02 23.68
CA GLN A 218 -40.61 -57.69 23.74
C GLN A 218 -39.97 -57.74 22.35
N GLY A 219 -40.23 -58.77 21.55
CA GLY A 219 -39.69 -58.88 20.19
C GLY A 219 -40.16 -57.74 19.27
N ILE A 220 -41.43 -57.36 19.35
CA ILE A 220 -41.99 -56.22 18.60
C ILE A 220 -41.36 -54.91 19.10
N SER A 221 -41.29 -54.71 20.41
CA SER A 221 -40.68 -53.52 21.03
C SER A 221 -39.21 -53.38 20.63
N ASP A 222 -38.43 -54.45 20.68
CA ASP A 222 -37.02 -54.50 20.26
C ASP A 222 -36.89 -54.10 18.78
N ALA A 223 -37.74 -54.64 17.90
CA ALA A 223 -37.71 -54.35 16.48
C ALA A 223 -38.12 -52.90 16.17
N PHE A 224 -39.14 -52.36 16.85
CA PHE A 224 -39.55 -50.96 16.71
C PHE A 224 -38.49 -50.00 17.26
N ASN A 225 -37.94 -50.26 18.44
CA ASN A 225 -36.89 -49.44 19.05
C ASN A 225 -35.63 -49.42 18.17
N SER A 226 -35.25 -50.56 17.61
CA SER A 226 -34.12 -50.64 16.67
C SER A 226 -34.37 -49.85 15.39
N ALA A 227 -35.58 -49.94 14.83
CA ALA A 227 -35.98 -49.17 13.65
C ALA A 227 -35.97 -47.65 13.94
N PHE A 228 -36.46 -47.22 15.11
CA PHE A 228 -36.42 -45.82 15.54
C PHE A 228 -35.00 -45.32 15.82
N GLN A 229 -34.12 -46.15 16.40
CA GLN A 229 -32.72 -45.78 16.59
C GLN A 229 -31.99 -45.58 15.26
N ASN A 230 -32.30 -46.40 14.25
CA ASN A 230 -31.76 -46.22 12.90
C ASN A 230 -32.29 -44.96 12.22
N LEU A 231 -33.58 -44.66 12.37
CA LEU A 231 -34.15 -43.38 11.93
C LEU A 231 -33.44 -42.19 12.60
N ASN A 232 -33.21 -42.24 13.92
CA ASN A 232 -32.48 -41.18 14.63
C ASN A 232 -31.05 -40.99 14.13
N LYS A 233 -30.36 -42.08 13.73
CA LYS A 233 -29.04 -42.01 13.10
C LYS A 233 -29.07 -41.42 11.69
N SER A 234 -30.20 -41.53 10.98
CA SER A 234 -30.37 -40.96 9.64
C SER A 234 -30.53 -39.43 9.66
N PHE A 235 -30.89 -38.85 10.81
CA PHE A 235 -30.83 -37.40 11.01
C PHE A 235 -29.39 -36.97 11.33
N SER A 236 -28.68 -36.47 10.33
CA SER A 236 -27.41 -35.77 10.57
C SER A 236 -27.67 -34.29 10.82
N ALA A 237 -27.27 -33.77 11.98
CA ALA A 237 -27.33 -32.34 12.29
C ALA A 237 -26.61 -31.49 11.21
N SER A 238 -25.56 -32.04 10.61
CA SER A 238 -24.81 -31.44 9.49
C SER A 238 -25.66 -31.18 8.24
N SER A 239 -26.73 -31.95 7.98
CA SER A 239 -27.62 -31.71 6.83
C SER A 239 -28.39 -30.38 6.92
N ILE A 240 -28.55 -29.85 8.14
CA ILE A 240 -29.18 -28.55 8.41
C ILE A 240 -28.11 -27.50 8.72
N GLU A 241 -27.11 -27.86 9.51
CA GLU A 241 -26.06 -26.97 9.96
C GLU A 241 -25.16 -26.49 8.81
N ASP A 242 -24.78 -27.37 7.87
CA ASP A 242 -23.86 -27.02 6.78
C ASP A 242 -24.47 -25.99 5.80
N PRO A 243 -25.71 -26.14 5.31
CA PRO A 243 -26.35 -25.11 4.48
C PRO A 243 -26.49 -23.77 5.20
N ILE A 244 -26.83 -23.79 6.50
CA ILE A 244 -26.96 -22.58 7.33
C ILE A 244 -25.59 -21.88 7.46
N ASN A 245 -24.54 -22.63 7.82
CA ASN A 245 -23.18 -22.10 7.95
C ASN A 245 -22.64 -21.53 6.63
N LYS A 246 -22.91 -22.21 5.50
CA LYS A 246 -22.54 -21.72 4.16
C LYS A 246 -23.27 -20.43 3.80
N PHE A 247 -24.57 -20.34 4.11
CA PHE A 247 -25.35 -19.13 3.91
C PHE A 247 -24.79 -17.97 4.74
N PHE A 248 -24.57 -18.16 6.05
CA PHE A 248 -24.03 -17.11 6.92
C PHE A 248 -22.61 -16.69 6.56
N THR A 249 -21.77 -17.63 6.12
CA THR A 249 -20.43 -17.30 5.62
C THR A 249 -20.50 -16.42 4.36
N SER A 250 -21.39 -16.75 3.43
CA SER A 250 -21.59 -15.97 2.20
C SER A 250 -22.20 -14.61 2.49
N PHE A 251 -23.19 -14.56 3.41
CA PHE A 251 -23.80 -13.33 3.91
C PHE A 251 -22.74 -12.43 4.54
N LYS A 252 -21.92 -12.96 5.46
CA LYS A 252 -20.86 -12.20 6.12
C LYS A 252 -19.87 -11.65 5.09
N LYS A 253 -19.40 -12.47 4.15
CA LYS A 253 -18.48 -12.02 3.10
C LYS A 253 -19.09 -10.88 2.27
N SER A 254 -20.33 -11.03 1.81
CA SER A 254 -21.00 -9.99 1.03
C SER A 254 -21.24 -8.71 1.85
N LEU A 255 -21.59 -8.84 3.13
CA LEU A 255 -21.73 -7.70 4.04
C LEU A 255 -20.40 -6.98 4.25
N ASP A 256 -19.32 -7.71 4.54
CA ASP A 256 -17.98 -7.16 4.75
C ASP A 256 -17.49 -6.40 3.49
N GLU A 257 -17.68 -6.99 2.30
CA GLU A 257 -17.33 -6.35 1.02
C GLU A 257 -18.14 -5.06 0.77
N ASN A 258 -19.46 -5.11 1.01
CA ASN A 258 -20.35 -3.94 0.84
C ASN A 258 -20.08 -2.82 1.86
N LEU A 259 -19.78 -3.18 3.12
CA LEU A 259 -19.40 -2.22 4.15
C LEU A 259 -18.07 -1.56 3.80
N LYS A 260 -17.06 -2.35 3.41
CA LYS A 260 -15.75 -1.83 3.00
C LYS A 260 -15.89 -0.85 1.84
N SER A 261 -16.70 -1.19 0.83
CA SER A 261 -17.01 -0.30 -0.29
C SER A 261 -17.67 1.00 0.16
N SER A 262 -18.74 0.91 0.95
CA SER A 262 -19.47 2.07 1.48
C SER A 262 -18.56 3.00 2.30
N PHE A 263 -17.72 2.43 3.18
CA PHE A 263 -16.78 3.20 3.97
C PHE A 263 -15.71 3.89 3.12
N ALA A 264 -15.20 3.23 2.08
CA ALA A 264 -14.24 3.85 1.16
C ALA A 264 -14.85 5.08 0.47
N SER A 265 -16.09 4.98 -0.01
CA SER A 265 -16.81 6.12 -0.60
C SER A 265 -17.03 7.26 0.41
N ILE A 266 -17.45 6.96 1.65
CA ILE A 266 -17.61 7.98 2.69
C ILE A 266 -16.29 8.69 2.98
N VAL A 267 -15.20 7.94 3.15
CA VAL A 267 -13.87 8.49 3.39
C VAL A 267 -13.41 9.37 2.22
N ALA A 268 -13.65 8.93 0.99
CA ALA A 268 -13.32 9.69 -0.22
C ALA A 268 -14.12 11.01 -0.35
N VAL A 269 -15.39 11.04 0.05
CA VAL A 269 -16.20 12.28 0.15
C VAL A 269 -15.71 13.18 1.28
N GLU A 270 -15.43 12.61 2.45
CA GLU A 270 -14.95 13.34 3.63
C GLU A 270 -13.62 14.04 3.33
N ARG A 271 -12.66 13.33 2.71
CA ARG A 271 -11.36 13.88 2.28
C ARG A 271 -11.55 15.10 1.38
N ARG A 272 -12.35 14.98 0.32
CA ARG A 272 -12.63 16.09 -0.62
C ARG A 272 -13.34 17.25 0.07
N SER A 273 -14.29 16.96 0.96
CA SER A 273 -15.04 17.97 1.71
C SER A 273 -14.13 18.76 2.66
N LYS A 274 -13.20 18.09 3.35
CA LYS A 274 -12.20 18.73 4.21
C LYS A 274 -11.28 19.66 3.41
N LEU A 275 -10.83 19.21 2.25
CA LEU A 275 -9.98 20.02 1.37
C LEU A 275 -10.72 21.24 0.80
N LEU A 276 -11.99 21.07 0.42
CA LEU A 276 -12.83 22.20 0.00
C LEU A 276 -13.02 23.18 1.16
N TRP A 277 -13.34 22.69 2.36
CA TRP A 277 -13.47 23.54 3.55
C TRP A 277 -12.17 24.31 3.84
N TRP A 278 -11.01 23.65 3.77
CA TRP A 278 -9.71 24.28 3.95
C TRP A 278 -9.46 25.39 2.93
N LYS A 279 -9.73 25.13 1.65
CA LYS A 279 -9.63 26.13 0.57
C LYS A 279 -10.57 27.33 0.79
N GLU A 280 -11.84 27.09 1.14
CA GLU A 280 -12.82 28.16 1.28
C GLU A 280 -12.59 29.02 2.52
N THR A 281 -12.21 28.39 3.64
CA THR A 281 -11.93 29.13 4.88
C THR A 281 -10.61 29.88 4.83
N LEU A 282 -9.62 29.36 4.09
CA LEU A 282 -8.22 29.79 4.15
C LEU A 282 -7.71 29.86 5.60
N TYR A 283 -8.06 28.86 6.40
CA TYR A 283 -7.66 28.76 7.80
C TYR A 283 -6.45 27.82 7.94
N SER A 284 -5.42 28.29 8.67
CA SER A 284 -4.28 27.48 9.07
C SER A 284 -4.61 26.69 10.35
N PRO A 285 -4.71 25.36 10.31
CA PRO A 285 -4.89 24.56 11.52
C PRO A 285 -3.69 24.64 12.46
N SER A 286 -2.48 24.72 11.91
CA SER A 286 -1.27 24.75 12.72
C SER A 286 -1.03 26.10 13.43
N LEU A 287 -1.29 27.22 12.74
CA LEU A 287 -1.16 28.56 13.33
C LEU A 287 -2.44 29.07 13.97
N LYS A 288 -3.56 28.35 13.78
CA LYS A 288 -4.90 28.68 14.31
C LYS A 288 -5.43 30.06 13.90
N LYS A 289 -5.03 30.56 12.73
CA LYS A 289 -5.43 31.88 12.19
C LYS A 289 -5.68 31.81 10.68
N SER A 290 -6.25 32.86 10.12
CA SER A 290 -6.44 33.00 8.67
C SER A 290 -5.10 33.09 7.96
N TYR A 291 -4.92 32.41 6.82
CA TYR A 291 -3.75 32.57 5.97
C TYR A 291 -3.58 34.01 5.46
N ARG A 292 -4.66 34.81 5.45
CA ARG A 292 -4.61 36.24 5.11
C ARG A 292 -3.82 37.08 6.13
N GLU A 293 -3.60 36.54 7.33
CA GLU A 293 -2.83 37.15 8.41
C GLU A 293 -1.39 36.61 8.48
N VAL A 294 -1.03 35.66 7.61
CA VAL A 294 0.31 35.05 7.54
C VAL A 294 1.16 35.86 6.56
N SER A 295 2.42 36.11 6.92
CA SER A 295 3.32 36.86 6.05
C SER A 295 3.66 36.07 4.78
N GLN A 296 3.77 36.78 3.65
CA GLN A 296 4.02 36.15 2.34
C GLN A 296 5.27 35.26 2.30
N PRO A 297 6.42 35.61 2.93
CA PRO A 297 7.62 34.77 2.89
C PRO A 297 7.42 33.37 3.47
N ILE A 298 6.59 33.21 4.50
CA ILE A 298 6.40 31.91 5.17
C ILE A 298 5.18 31.16 4.66
N LEU A 299 4.26 31.85 3.98
CA LEU A 299 3.01 31.29 3.48
C LEU A 299 3.17 29.96 2.69
N PRO A 300 4.12 29.81 1.73
CA PRO A 300 4.29 28.54 1.04
C PRO A 300 4.69 27.38 1.96
N ILE A 301 5.43 27.67 3.04
CA ILE A 301 5.85 26.67 4.04
C ILE A 301 4.64 26.24 4.88
N VAL A 302 3.90 27.21 5.42
CA VAL A 302 2.74 26.95 6.28
C VAL A 302 1.66 26.17 5.50
N MET A 303 1.31 26.62 4.29
CA MET A 303 0.27 25.95 3.51
C MET A 303 0.68 24.56 3.02
N GLY A 304 1.94 24.37 2.60
CA GLY A 304 2.44 23.04 2.23
C GLY A 304 2.46 22.07 3.42
N SER A 305 2.83 22.56 4.60
CA SER A 305 2.82 21.79 5.86
C SER A 305 1.41 21.45 6.33
N ASP A 306 0.51 22.44 6.35
CA ASP A 306 -0.89 22.23 6.75
C ASP A 306 -1.60 21.26 5.82
N LEU A 307 -1.40 21.39 4.50
CA LEU A 307 -2.00 20.47 3.55
C LEU A 307 -1.47 19.04 3.73
N ASN A 308 -0.17 18.87 3.99
CA ASN A 308 0.41 17.56 4.30
C ASN A 308 -0.32 16.87 5.48
N GLU A 309 -0.66 17.60 6.55
CA GLU A 309 -1.38 17.03 7.69
C GLU A 309 -2.87 16.74 7.40
N GLN A 310 -3.46 17.41 6.40
CA GLN A 310 -4.87 17.24 6.04
C GLN A 310 -5.12 16.04 5.10
N VAL A 311 -4.09 15.61 4.35
CA VAL A 311 -4.24 14.60 3.31
C VAL A 311 -3.74 13.21 3.74
N ALA A 312 -4.29 12.18 3.09
CA ALA A 312 -3.75 10.83 3.15
C ALA A 312 -2.31 10.78 2.60
N LYS A 313 -1.55 9.73 2.93
CA LYS A 313 -0.15 9.61 2.46
C LYS A 313 -0.05 9.52 0.93
N ILE A 314 -1.04 8.91 0.29
CA ILE A 314 -1.16 8.79 -1.15
C ILE A 314 -2.21 9.81 -1.60
N THR A 315 -1.86 10.69 -2.52
CA THR A 315 -2.70 11.81 -2.99
C THR A 315 -2.59 12.00 -4.51
N PRO A 316 -3.68 12.28 -5.24
CA PRO A 316 -3.58 12.55 -6.66
C PRO A 316 -2.95 13.92 -6.93
N ILE A 317 -2.37 14.10 -8.12
CA ILE A 317 -1.74 15.36 -8.56
C ILE A 317 -2.71 16.55 -8.53
N SER A 318 -4.02 16.29 -8.62
CA SER A 318 -5.06 17.32 -8.46
C SER A 318 -4.99 18.06 -7.11
N VAL A 319 -4.41 17.45 -6.07
CA VAL A 319 -4.14 18.11 -4.78
C VAL A 319 -3.06 19.19 -4.92
N ASP A 320 -2.07 19.01 -5.79
CA ASP A 320 -1.05 20.02 -6.05
C ASP A 320 -1.69 21.26 -6.71
N TYR A 321 -2.59 21.04 -7.67
CA TYR A 321 -3.34 22.12 -8.30
C TYR A 321 -4.26 22.83 -7.29
N LEU A 322 -4.89 22.08 -6.38
CA LEU A 322 -5.64 22.68 -5.29
C LEU A 322 -4.75 23.59 -4.43
N LEU A 323 -3.55 23.15 -4.05
CA LEU A 323 -2.60 23.94 -3.28
C LEU A 323 -2.21 25.23 -4.01
N ARG A 324 -1.83 25.11 -5.29
CA ARG A 324 -1.46 26.25 -6.13
C ARG A 324 -2.60 27.25 -6.22
N ASP A 325 -3.81 26.79 -6.57
CA ASP A 325 -4.99 27.65 -6.69
C ASP A 325 -5.35 28.33 -5.37
N THR A 326 -5.23 27.61 -4.24
CA THR A 326 -5.53 28.16 -2.92
C THR A 326 -4.53 29.25 -2.54
N LEU A 327 -3.25 29.05 -2.83
CA LEU A 327 -2.20 30.04 -2.59
C LEU A 327 -2.36 31.27 -3.51
N LEU A 328 -2.77 31.07 -4.76
CA LEU A 328 -3.05 32.13 -5.74
C LEU A 328 -4.17 33.10 -5.32
N ILE A 329 -5.03 32.71 -4.38
CA ILE A 329 -6.05 33.60 -3.79
C ILE A 329 -5.40 34.60 -2.83
N LEU A 330 -4.26 34.27 -2.25
CA LEU A 330 -3.61 35.02 -1.17
C LEU A 330 -2.45 35.91 -1.64
N ILE A 331 -1.95 35.70 -2.85
CA ILE A 331 -0.82 36.46 -3.41
C ILE A 331 -1.27 37.38 -4.53
N GLU A 332 -0.69 38.58 -4.58
CA GLU A 332 -1.07 39.61 -5.56
C GLU A 332 -0.52 39.33 -6.96
N LYS A 333 0.68 38.75 -7.04
CA LYS A 333 1.41 38.54 -8.29
C LYS A 333 1.50 37.06 -8.65
N LYS A 334 0.47 36.61 -9.35
CA LYS A 334 0.31 35.21 -9.79
C LYS A 334 1.46 34.78 -10.70
N GLY A 335 2.13 33.68 -10.37
CA GLY A 335 3.21 33.11 -11.18
C GLY A 335 4.48 33.95 -11.26
N GLU A 336 4.63 35.00 -10.43
CA GLU A 336 5.92 35.71 -10.32
C GLU A 336 6.95 34.74 -9.74
N LYS A 337 8.09 34.64 -10.43
CA LYS A 337 9.19 33.81 -9.97
C LYS A 337 10.16 34.65 -9.14
N ILE A 338 10.68 34.05 -8.09
CA ILE A 338 11.72 34.62 -7.23
C ILE A 338 12.93 33.71 -7.24
N LYS A 339 14.11 34.30 -7.05
CA LYS A 339 15.33 33.50 -6.88
C LYS A 339 15.34 32.87 -5.50
N PHE A 340 15.90 31.67 -5.38
CA PHE A 340 16.05 31.02 -4.08
C PHE A 340 16.79 31.90 -3.06
N LYS A 341 17.85 32.61 -3.46
CA LYS A 341 18.54 33.55 -2.57
C LYS A 341 17.63 34.64 -2.03
N ASP A 342 16.72 35.15 -2.84
CA ASP A 342 15.82 36.24 -2.46
C ASP A 342 14.73 35.72 -1.51
N PHE A 343 14.25 34.48 -1.75
CA PHE A 343 13.41 33.75 -0.82
C PHE A 343 14.07 33.59 0.57
N PHE A 344 15.27 33.02 0.64
CA PHE A 344 15.98 32.84 1.93
C PHE A 344 16.31 34.18 2.62
N ASN A 345 16.66 35.21 1.85
CA ASN A 345 16.85 36.57 2.37
C ASN A 345 15.55 37.16 2.92
N SER A 346 14.39 36.85 2.33
CA SER A 346 13.09 37.28 2.86
C SER A 346 12.75 36.56 4.16
N LEU A 347 13.02 35.25 4.26
CA LEU A 347 12.80 34.46 5.49
C LEU A 347 13.62 34.99 6.68
N THR A 348 14.88 35.38 6.46
CA THR A 348 15.73 35.90 7.56
C THR A 348 15.27 37.24 8.11
N LYS A 349 14.59 38.05 7.28
CA LYS A 349 14.04 39.36 7.67
C LYS A 349 12.64 39.26 8.27
N ASP A 350 12.00 38.11 8.14
CA ASP A 350 10.63 37.91 8.60
C ASP A 350 10.58 37.72 10.12
N SER A 351 9.83 38.61 10.79
CA SER A 351 9.66 38.56 12.25
C SER A 351 8.88 37.35 12.75
N THR A 352 8.15 36.66 11.86
CA THR A 352 7.31 35.49 12.17
C THR A 352 8.00 34.16 11.84
N LYS A 353 9.28 34.17 11.45
CA LYS A 353 10.03 32.94 11.14
C LYS A 353 9.97 31.86 12.23
N SER A 354 9.90 32.27 13.50
CA SER A 354 9.83 31.37 14.66
C SER A 354 8.51 30.61 14.74
N GLU A 355 7.43 31.14 14.15
CA GLU A 355 6.14 30.44 14.07
C GLU A 355 6.24 29.18 13.19
N VAL A 356 7.17 29.17 12.22
CA VAL A 356 7.31 28.11 11.22
C VAL A 356 8.22 26.98 11.68
N ILE A 357 9.21 27.27 12.54
CA ILE A 357 10.19 26.28 13.00
C ILE A 357 9.49 25.06 13.61
N ASN A 358 8.41 25.27 14.37
CA ASN A 358 7.66 24.21 15.05
C ASN A 358 6.71 23.44 14.12
N LEU A 359 6.49 23.91 12.88
CA LEU A 359 5.61 23.25 11.91
C LEU A 359 6.33 22.13 11.17
N LEU A 360 7.63 22.31 10.94
CA LEU A 360 8.42 21.38 10.16
C LEU A 360 9.03 20.30 11.07
N PRO A 361 9.14 19.06 10.59
CA PRO A 361 9.75 18.00 11.37
C PRO A 361 11.23 18.29 11.64
N GLU A 362 11.70 17.96 12.84
CA GLU A 362 13.14 17.95 13.10
C GLU A 362 13.83 16.92 12.18
N ILE A 363 14.99 17.31 11.64
CA ILE A 363 15.81 16.41 10.86
C ILE A 363 17.22 16.33 11.44
N ASN A 364 17.77 15.11 11.39
CA ASN A 364 19.18 14.90 11.64
C ASN A 364 19.96 15.40 10.43
N GLU A 365 21.00 16.18 10.69
CA GLU A 365 21.91 16.58 9.63
C GLU A 365 22.57 15.32 9.05
N SER A 366 22.50 15.21 7.73
CA SER A 366 23.16 14.16 6.97
C SER A 366 24.03 14.78 5.89
N ASP A 367 25.17 14.12 5.64
CA ASP A 367 26.09 14.51 4.57
C ASP A 367 25.46 14.29 3.19
N GLY A 368 25.92 15.03 2.18
CA GLY A 368 25.50 14.86 0.79
C GLY A 368 24.17 15.56 0.43
N ARG A 369 23.54 15.08 -0.65
CA ARG A 369 22.32 15.68 -1.20
C ARG A 369 21.09 15.54 -0.31
N ILE A 370 20.35 16.65 -0.17
CA ILE A 370 19.10 16.78 0.57
C ILE A 370 18.06 17.56 -0.26
N SER A 371 16.79 17.46 0.13
CA SER A 371 15.70 18.18 -0.54
C SER A 371 15.72 19.69 -0.22
N VAL A 372 14.93 20.47 -0.96
CA VAL A 372 14.75 21.90 -0.69
C VAL A 372 14.17 22.13 0.70
N THR A 373 13.18 21.31 1.10
CA THR A 373 12.55 21.43 2.42
C THR A 373 13.49 21.06 3.55
N ASP A 374 14.31 20.02 3.38
CA ASP A 374 15.35 19.68 4.37
C ASP A 374 16.34 20.82 4.54
N PHE A 375 16.76 21.46 3.44
CA PHE A 375 17.61 22.64 3.52
C PHE A 375 16.91 23.81 4.22
N ILE A 376 15.63 24.07 3.95
CA ILE A 376 14.84 25.10 4.65
C ILE A 376 14.83 24.81 6.16
N ILE A 377 14.63 23.56 6.58
CA ILE A 377 14.65 23.16 7.99
C ILE A 377 16.02 23.45 8.62
N LEU A 378 17.11 23.02 7.99
CA LEU A 378 18.47 23.29 8.49
C LEU A 378 18.77 24.79 8.54
N PHE A 379 18.34 25.54 7.54
CA PHE A 379 18.54 27.00 7.45
C PHE A 379 17.78 27.74 8.56
N LEU A 380 16.51 27.38 8.81
CA LEU A 380 15.70 28.00 9.87
C LEU A 380 16.20 27.66 11.28
N ASN A 381 16.89 26.53 11.44
CA ASN A 381 17.51 26.09 12.70
C ASN A 381 18.99 26.52 12.82
N ASP A 382 19.47 27.43 11.97
CA ASP A 382 20.86 27.92 11.94
C ASP A 382 21.94 26.81 11.77
N LYS A 383 21.55 25.63 11.25
CA LYS A 383 22.43 24.49 10.96
C LYS A 383 23.03 24.55 9.56
N ALA A 384 22.45 25.32 8.64
CA ALA A 384 22.98 25.54 7.29
C ALA A 384 22.93 27.04 6.92
N LYS A 385 23.82 27.48 6.03
CA LYS A 385 23.85 28.86 5.52
C LYS A 385 23.48 28.87 4.06
N LEU A 386 22.96 30.00 3.55
CA LEU A 386 22.56 30.16 2.14
C LEU A 386 23.67 29.72 1.17
N LYS A 387 24.94 30.01 1.48
CA LYS A 387 26.11 29.61 0.69
C LYS A 387 26.18 28.09 0.44
N ASP A 388 25.62 27.28 1.34
CA ASP A 388 25.65 25.82 1.29
C ASP A 388 24.51 25.26 0.40
N PHE A 389 23.52 26.09 0.01
CA PHE A 389 22.33 25.66 -0.73
C PHE A 389 22.67 24.86 -1.98
N THR A 390 23.49 25.41 -2.86
CA THR A 390 23.86 24.75 -4.13
C THR A 390 24.59 23.42 -3.90
N GLU A 391 25.44 23.33 -2.89
CA GLU A 391 26.18 22.11 -2.54
C GLU A 391 25.30 21.07 -1.84
N ARG A 392 24.23 21.48 -1.16
CA ARG A 392 23.33 20.56 -0.45
C ARG A 392 22.15 20.10 -1.29
N THR A 393 21.61 20.93 -2.19
CA THR A 393 20.39 20.61 -2.97
C THR A 393 20.65 20.35 -4.46
N GLY A 394 21.75 20.88 -5.00
CA GLY A 394 22.08 20.81 -6.42
C GLY A 394 21.38 21.87 -7.26
N ILE A 395 20.60 22.74 -6.62
CA ILE A 395 19.90 23.86 -7.24
C ILE A 395 20.70 25.14 -7.00
N LYS A 396 20.85 25.99 -8.00
CA LYS A 396 21.60 27.24 -7.82
C LYS A 396 20.75 28.23 -7.05
N GLN A 397 21.42 29.02 -6.21
CA GLN A 397 20.79 30.13 -5.50
C GLN A 397 20.14 31.19 -6.42
N ASP A 398 20.61 31.29 -7.66
CA ASP A 398 20.09 32.18 -8.70
C ASP A 398 18.99 31.54 -9.56
N ASP A 399 18.72 30.23 -9.39
CA ASP A 399 17.58 29.60 -10.04
C ASP A 399 16.28 30.16 -9.45
N GLU A 400 15.24 30.16 -10.28
CA GLU A 400 13.98 30.83 -10.01
C GLU A 400 12.85 29.82 -9.77
N ILE A 401 12.05 30.06 -8.75
CA ILE A 401 10.86 29.27 -8.40
C ILE A 401 9.68 30.22 -8.15
N SER A 402 8.47 29.81 -8.50
CA SER A 402 7.26 30.55 -8.11
C SER A 402 6.85 30.18 -6.69
N ILE A 403 6.12 31.06 -6.00
CA ILE A 403 5.67 30.80 -4.62
C ILE A 403 4.74 29.57 -4.54
N GLU A 404 3.93 29.34 -5.58
CA GLU A 404 3.05 28.19 -5.68
C GLU A 404 3.81 26.88 -5.84
N ASP A 405 4.81 26.84 -6.73
CA ASP A 405 5.63 25.65 -6.92
C ASP A 405 6.56 25.38 -5.73
N LEU A 406 6.97 26.42 -4.99
CA LEU A 406 7.69 26.24 -3.73
C LEU A 406 6.82 25.59 -2.66
N SER A 407 5.54 25.98 -2.56
CA SER A 407 4.61 25.34 -1.62
C SER A 407 4.36 23.87 -1.98
N VAL A 408 4.21 23.56 -3.28
CA VAL A 408 4.09 22.18 -3.78
C VAL A 408 5.38 21.38 -3.51
N THR A 409 6.55 21.98 -3.72
CA THR A 409 7.85 21.36 -3.41
C THR A 409 7.90 20.95 -1.94
N ILE A 410 7.48 21.84 -1.04
CA ILE A 410 7.44 21.57 0.40
C ILE A 410 6.46 20.46 0.74
N PHE A 411 5.26 20.52 0.18
CA PHE A 411 4.25 19.48 0.34
C PHE A 411 4.75 18.10 -0.12
N HIS A 412 5.38 18.01 -1.28
CA HIS A 412 5.95 16.77 -1.83
C HIS A 412 7.06 16.19 -0.96
N ASP A 413 7.98 17.01 -0.47
CA ASP A 413 9.06 16.57 0.40
C ASP A 413 8.52 16.02 1.74
N LEU A 414 7.50 16.67 2.32
CA LEU A 414 6.84 16.22 3.55
C LEU A 414 6.04 14.91 3.33
N LEU A 415 5.32 14.79 2.21
CA LEU A 415 4.65 13.55 1.83
C LEU A 415 5.66 12.40 1.69
N THR A 416 6.78 12.68 1.03
CA THR A 416 7.84 11.71 0.82
C THR A 416 8.37 11.18 2.16
N LYS A 417 8.61 12.05 3.14
CA LYS A 417 9.00 11.64 4.51
C LYS A 417 7.97 10.73 5.18
N ARG A 418 6.66 11.00 5.01
CA ARG A 418 5.59 10.15 5.57
C ARG A 418 5.48 8.79 4.89
N LEU A 419 5.81 8.72 3.60
CA LEU A 419 5.82 7.48 2.81
C LEU A 419 7.05 6.64 3.11
N SER A 420 8.19 7.28 3.36
CA SER A 420 9.49 6.64 3.55
C SER A 420 9.79 6.19 4.98
N SER A 421 8.92 6.52 5.95
CA SER A 421 9.04 6.17 7.38
C SER A 421 8.43 4.82 7.76
N LYS A 422 8.23 3.91 6.79
CA LYS A 422 7.73 2.55 7.01
C LYS A 422 8.68 1.68 7.81
#